data_AF-A0A2D7HSW5-F1
#
_entry.id   AF-A0A2D7HSW5-F1
#
_cell.length_a   1.000
_cell.length_b   1.000
_cell.length_c   1.000
_cell.angle_alpha   90.00
_cell.angle_beta   90.00
_cell.angle_gamma   90.00
#
_symmetry.space_group_name_H-M   'P 1'
#
loop_
_entity.id
_entity.type
_entity.pdbx_description
1 polymer ?
#
loop_
_entity_poly.entity_id
_entity_poly.type
_entity_poly.pdbx_seq_one_letter_code
_entity_poly.pdbx_strand_id
1 'polypeptide(L)'
;MFKKTLFIIFILYHTAYANVKINSVIKLQDNVPNECGLQFLVDNDLTSFDTKLSIKKLKSNETVTFFSVKSEKKISKAELTTSFGKINEMINVKNQSKTNYTIVGKTNVDSMTFFFQDLLINGGQLHINKKTYQIKGPIDSKVRLEYLFCTGEMFLPNYNIKNE
;
A
#
# COMPACT_ATOMS: atom_id res chain seq x y z
N MET A 1 9.60 -46.70 -32.68
CA MET A 1 10.50 -45.52 -32.67
C MET A 1 9.64 -44.26 -32.52
N PHE A 2 9.16 -43.97 -31.30
CA PHE A 2 8.33 -42.79 -31.02
C PHE A 2 9.18 -41.74 -30.31
N LYS A 3 9.61 -40.71 -31.05
CA LYS A 3 10.24 -39.52 -30.45
C LYS A 3 9.16 -38.73 -29.73
N LYS A 4 9.20 -38.73 -28.38
CA LYS A 4 8.44 -37.80 -27.55
C LYS A 4 9.06 -36.41 -27.73
N THR A 5 8.39 -35.55 -28.49
CA THR A 5 8.75 -34.13 -28.58
C THR A 5 8.27 -33.45 -27.30
N LEU A 6 9.21 -33.04 -26.44
CA LEU A 6 8.95 -32.29 -25.21
C LEU A 6 8.63 -30.84 -25.58
N PHE A 7 7.35 -30.44 -25.48
CA PHE A 7 6.90 -29.09 -25.76
C PHE A 7 7.03 -28.25 -24.47
N ILE A 8 8.17 -27.56 -24.30
CA ILE A 8 8.36 -26.63 -23.18
C ILE A 8 7.66 -25.32 -23.54
N ILE A 9 6.46 -25.10 -22.97
CA ILE A 9 5.76 -23.82 -23.07
C ILE A 9 6.42 -22.86 -22.07
N PHE A 10 7.26 -21.96 -22.57
CA PHE A 10 7.74 -20.81 -21.82
C PHE A 10 6.57 -19.82 -21.65
N ILE A 11 5.91 -19.86 -20.50
CA ILE A 11 4.93 -18.84 -20.13
C ILE A 11 5.72 -17.56 -19.82
N LEU A 12 5.86 -16.69 -20.82
CA LEU A 12 6.37 -15.33 -20.65
C LEU A 12 5.36 -14.53 -19.82
N TYR A 13 5.58 -14.44 -18.52
CA TYR A 13 4.89 -13.45 -17.68
C TYR A 13 5.35 -12.06 -18.13
N HIS A 14 4.50 -11.35 -18.88
CA HIS A 14 4.72 -9.93 -19.18
C HIS A 14 4.62 -9.13 -17.88
N THR A 15 5.79 -8.76 -17.33
CA THR A 15 5.87 -7.67 -16.36
C THR A 15 5.56 -6.39 -17.11
N ALA A 16 4.40 -5.80 -16.81
CA ALA A 16 4.07 -4.48 -17.33
C ALA A 16 4.97 -3.45 -16.62
N TYR A 17 5.93 -2.89 -17.35
CA TYR A 17 6.75 -1.78 -16.88
C TYR A 17 5.94 -0.47 -16.95
N ALA A 18 4.95 -0.32 -16.07
CA ALA A 18 4.37 0.99 -15.80
C ALA A 18 5.20 1.68 -14.73
N ASN A 19 5.53 2.96 -14.93
CA ASN A 19 6.24 3.73 -13.91
C ASN A 19 5.26 4.05 -12.77
N VAL A 20 5.60 3.66 -11.54
CA VAL A 20 4.75 3.92 -10.37
C VAL A 20 5.22 5.22 -9.73
N LYS A 21 4.41 6.27 -9.83
CA LYS A 21 4.67 7.53 -9.11
C LYS A 21 4.21 7.38 -7.67
N ILE A 22 5.05 7.81 -6.73
CA ILE A 22 4.79 7.66 -5.30
C ILE A 22 4.73 9.05 -4.66
N ASN A 23 3.67 9.31 -3.91
CA ASN A 23 3.53 10.53 -3.10
C ASN A 23 3.31 10.14 -1.63
N SER A 24 3.61 11.05 -0.70
CA SER A 24 3.18 10.91 0.68
C SER A 24 1.68 11.21 0.82
N VAL A 25 1.05 10.63 1.84
CA VAL A 25 -0.29 10.98 2.30
C VAL A 25 -0.15 11.52 3.70
N ILE A 26 -0.49 12.79 3.88
CA ILE A 26 -0.51 13.46 5.18
C ILE A 26 -1.85 14.18 5.30
N LYS A 27 -2.63 13.84 6.33
CA LYS A 27 -3.80 14.64 6.72
C LYS A 27 -3.73 14.98 8.18
N LEU A 28 -4.04 16.23 8.47
CA LEU A 28 -4.04 16.77 9.81
C LEU A 28 -5.48 16.87 10.33
N GLN A 29 -5.63 16.72 11.64
CA GLN A 29 -6.81 17.12 12.39
C GLN A 29 -6.32 17.95 13.57
N ASP A 30 -6.84 19.17 13.73
CA ASP A 30 -6.41 20.10 14.78
C ASP A 30 -4.88 20.35 14.78
N ASN A 31 -4.30 20.45 13.58
CA ASN A 31 -2.86 20.58 13.31
C ASN A 31 -1.99 19.37 13.72
N VAL A 32 -2.61 18.25 14.08
CA VAL A 32 -1.91 17.00 14.42
C VAL A 32 -2.12 15.97 13.31
N PRO A 33 -1.07 15.23 12.89
CA PRO A 33 -1.25 14.16 11.92
C PRO A 33 -2.25 13.10 12.36
N ASN A 34 -3.26 12.89 11.52
CA ASN A 34 -4.34 11.92 11.72
C ASN A 34 -4.35 10.83 10.63
N GLU A 35 -3.79 11.07 9.45
CA GLU A 35 -3.58 10.05 8.42
C GLU A 35 -2.18 10.21 7.83
N CYS A 36 -1.37 9.14 7.88
CA CYS A 36 -0.01 9.09 7.36
C CYS A 36 0.14 7.88 6.44
N GLY A 37 0.76 8.04 5.27
CA GLY A 37 0.89 6.92 4.34
C GLY A 37 1.55 7.27 3.03
N LEU A 38 1.30 6.41 2.04
CA LEU A 38 1.82 6.48 0.69
C LEU A 38 0.68 6.33 -0.32
N GLN A 39 0.79 7.08 -1.40
CA GLN A 39 -0.06 6.97 -2.59
C GLN A 39 0.80 6.49 -3.75
N PHE A 40 0.30 5.49 -4.50
CA PHE A 40 0.92 4.93 -5.69
C PHE A 40 0.00 5.18 -6.86
N LEU A 41 0.46 6.03 -7.78
CA LEU A 41 -0.21 6.35 -9.03
C LEU A 41 0.40 5.52 -10.13
N VAL A 42 -0.42 4.68 -10.75
CA VAL A 42 -0.03 3.86 -11.89
C VAL A 42 -0.85 4.32 -13.09
N ASP A 43 -0.20 5.02 -14.01
CA ASP A 43 -0.78 5.36 -15.30
C ASP A 43 -0.24 4.43 -16.39
N ASN A 44 -1.16 3.91 -17.20
CA ASN A 44 -0.87 3.31 -18.48
C ASN A 44 -1.87 3.82 -19.51
N ASP A 45 -1.59 3.61 -20.79
CA ASP A 45 -2.38 4.11 -21.92
C ASP A 45 -3.88 3.76 -21.88
N LEU A 46 -4.30 2.81 -21.04
CA LEU A 46 -5.66 2.28 -20.98
C LEU A 46 -6.36 2.45 -19.61
N THR A 47 -5.63 2.82 -18.55
CA THR A 47 -6.11 2.88 -17.17
C THR A 47 -5.17 3.62 -16.24
N SER A 48 -5.77 4.42 -15.36
CA SER A 48 -5.13 4.94 -14.16
C SER A 48 -5.58 4.16 -12.92
N PHE A 49 -4.65 3.91 -12.00
CA PHE A 49 -4.93 3.37 -10.68
C PHE A 49 -4.38 4.32 -9.62
N ASP A 50 -5.25 4.72 -8.70
CA ASP A 50 -4.89 5.47 -7.49
C ASP A 50 -4.93 4.50 -6.30
N THR A 51 -3.76 4.04 -5.89
CA THR A 51 -3.60 3.13 -4.77
C THR A 51 -3.10 3.89 -3.56
N LYS A 52 -3.71 3.65 -2.40
CA LYS A 52 -3.32 4.28 -1.14
C LYS A 52 -3.10 3.23 -0.07
N LEU A 53 -2.00 3.34 0.65
CA LEU A 53 -1.74 2.64 1.90
C LEU A 53 -1.48 3.68 2.99
N SER A 54 -2.26 3.68 4.06
CA SER A 54 -2.13 4.67 5.13
C SER A 54 -2.50 4.11 6.50
N ILE A 55 -1.86 4.62 7.53
CA ILE A 55 -2.24 4.48 8.93
C ILE A 55 -3.09 5.71 9.30
N LYS A 56 -4.21 5.49 9.99
CA LYS A 56 -5.15 6.53 10.38
C LYS A 56 -5.58 6.39 11.83
N LYS A 57 -5.58 7.49 12.58
CA LYS A 57 -6.21 7.54 13.91
C LYS A 57 -7.71 7.73 13.78
N LEU A 58 -8.47 7.00 14.59
CA LEU A 58 -9.91 7.15 14.73
C LEU A 58 -10.20 8.07 15.91
N LYS A 59 -11.44 8.59 15.97
CA LYS A 59 -11.91 9.39 17.12
C LYS A 59 -11.84 8.62 18.45
N SER A 60 -11.89 7.29 18.40
CA SER A 60 -11.72 6.39 19.55
C SER A 60 -10.26 6.26 20.04
N ASN A 61 -9.33 7.01 19.45
CA ASN A 61 -7.87 6.87 19.60
C ASN A 61 -7.31 5.51 19.09
N GLU A 62 -8.16 4.65 18.54
CA GLU A 62 -7.69 3.45 17.84
C GLU A 62 -7.03 3.84 16.52
N THR A 63 -6.03 3.06 16.13
CA THR A 63 -5.33 3.23 14.87
C THR A 63 -5.71 2.12 13.90
N VAL A 64 -6.04 2.49 12.67
CA VAL A 64 -6.38 1.56 11.59
C VAL A 64 -5.44 1.70 10.41
N THR A 65 -5.14 0.57 9.77
CA THR A 65 -4.44 0.53 8.50
C THR A 65 -5.48 0.45 7.39
N PHE A 66 -5.34 1.32 6.40
CA PHE A 66 -6.23 1.47 5.28
C PHE A 66 -5.46 1.19 3.99
N PHE A 67 -5.91 0.23 3.20
CA PHE A 67 -5.41 -0.03 1.86
C PHE A 67 -6.56 0.07 0.86
N SER A 68 -6.38 0.85 -0.21
CA SER A 68 -7.38 1.01 -1.25
C SER A 68 -6.79 1.14 -2.63
N VAL A 69 -7.53 0.68 -3.64
CA VAL A 69 -7.26 0.91 -5.06
C VAL A 69 -8.52 1.47 -5.71
N LYS A 70 -8.40 2.65 -6.30
CA LYS A 70 -9.45 3.32 -7.08
C LYS A 70 -9.08 3.33 -8.57
N SER A 71 -10.08 3.08 -9.41
CA SER A 71 -9.96 3.19 -10.86
C SER A 71 -11.36 3.31 -11.46
N GLU A 72 -11.43 3.77 -12.70
CA GLU A 72 -12.67 3.71 -13.49
C GLU A 72 -13.05 2.24 -13.82
N LYS A 73 -12.06 1.34 -13.88
CA LYS A 73 -12.30 -0.09 -14.12
C LYS A 73 -12.45 -0.85 -12.81
N LYS A 74 -13.32 -1.88 -12.84
CA LYS A 74 -13.57 -2.74 -11.67
C LYS A 74 -12.27 -3.39 -11.16
N ILE A 75 -12.06 -3.30 -9.84
CA ILE A 75 -10.96 -3.97 -9.14
C ILE A 75 -11.51 -5.17 -8.38
N SER A 76 -11.26 -6.39 -8.87
CA SER A 76 -11.69 -7.62 -8.21
C SER A 76 -10.71 -8.08 -7.14
N LYS A 77 -9.41 -7.80 -7.31
CA LYS A 77 -8.35 -8.15 -6.38
C LYS A 77 -7.28 -7.08 -6.39
N ALA A 78 -6.78 -6.71 -5.21
CA ALA A 78 -5.56 -5.96 -5.07
C ALA A 78 -4.72 -6.49 -3.90
N GLU A 79 -3.42 -6.36 -3.99
CA GLU A 79 -2.46 -6.76 -2.95
C GLU A 79 -1.19 -5.92 -3.11
N LEU A 80 -0.68 -5.40 -1.99
CA LEU A 80 0.65 -4.82 -1.93
C LEU A 80 1.57 -5.77 -1.16
N THR A 81 2.67 -6.16 -1.78
CA THR A 81 3.62 -7.11 -1.20
C THR A 81 5.01 -6.49 -1.10
N THR A 82 5.69 -6.75 0.01
CA THR A 82 7.11 -6.46 0.20
C THR A 82 7.85 -7.77 0.52
N SER A 83 9.12 -7.71 0.89
CA SER A 83 9.84 -8.90 1.37
C SER A 83 9.36 -9.35 2.76
N PHE A 84 8.89 -8.40 3.58
CA PHE A 84 8.34 -8.63 4.91
C PHE A 84 6.97 -9.33 4.88
N GLY A 85 6.13 -9.09 3.87
CA GLY A 85 4.86 -9.81 3.74
C GLY A 85 3.84 -9.16 2.81
N LYS A 86 2.57 -9.51 3.00
CA LYS A 86 1.44 -9.03 2.19
C LYS A 86 0.46 -8.20 3.02
N ILE A 87 0.01 -7.07 2.49
CA ILE A 87 -0.86 -6.15 3.24
C ILE A 87 -2.21 -6.77 3.61
N ASN A 88 -2.78 -7.61 2.74
CA ASN A 88 -4.09 -8.22 3.00
C ASN A 88 -4.02 -9.24 4.16
N GLU A 89 -2.88 -9.93 4.32
CA GLU A 89 -2.63 -10.86 5.43
C GLU A 89 -2.50 -10.08 6.75
N MET A 90 -1.90 -8.88 6.72
CA MET A 90 -1.70 -8.03 7.89
C MET A 90 -2.97 -7.32 8.36
N ILE A 91 -3.84 -6.91 7.43
CA ILE A 91 -5.11 -6.24 7.74
C ILE A 91 -6.21 -7.23 8.13
N ASN A 92 -6.12 -8.51 7.69
CA ASN A 92 -7.02 -9.62 8.02
C ASN A 92 -8.53 -9.31 7.83
N VAL A 93 -8.89 -8.55 6.79
CA VAL A 93 -10.27 -8.15 6.49
C VAL A 93 -10.57 -8.31 5.00
N LYS A 94 -11.81 -8.71 4.67
CA LYS A 94 -12.29 -8.86 3.29
C LYS A 94 -12.58 -7.50 2.63
N ASN A 95 -12.46 -7.43 1.31
CA ASN A 95 -12.76 -6.23 0.53
C ASN A 95 -14.18 -5.72 0.81
N GLN A 96 -14.30 -4.43 1.09
CA GLN A 96 -15.55 -3.77 1.46
C GLN A 96 -16.25 -3.09 0.27
N SER A 97 -15.63 -3.01 -0.92
CA SER A 97 -16.18 -2.28 -2.07
C SER A 97 -16.51 -3.17 -3.27
N LYS A 98 -17.61 -2.85 -3.97
CA LYS A 98 -18.10 -3.59 -5.16
C LYS A 98 -17.36 -3.25 -6.45
N THR A 99 -16.83 -2.02 -6.55
CA THR A 99 -16.21 -1.47 -7.77
C THR A 99 -14.73 -1.17 -7.57
N ASN A 100 -14.39 -0.63 -6.40
CA ASN A 100 -13.02 -0.40 -5.97
C ASN A 100 -12.55 -1.55 -5.08
N TYR A 101 -11.28 -1.52 -4.70
CA TYR A 101 -10.77 -2.40 -3.64
C TYR A 101 -10.50 -1.56 -2.40
N THR A 102 -11.00 -1.97 -1.24
CA THR A 102 -10.73 -1.30 0.03
C THR A 102 -10.77 -2.32 1.17
N ILE A 103 -9.71 -2.34 1.95
CA ILE A 103 -9.61 -3.09 3.20
C ILE A 103 -9.14 -2.17 4.31
N VAL A 104 -9.73 -2.37 5.50
CA VAL A 104 -9.45 -1.58 6.69
C VAL A 104 -9.45 -2.52 7.88
N GLY A 105 -8.47 -2.38 8.76
CA GLY A 105 -8.33 -3.20 9.96
C GLY A 105 -7.51 -2.49 11.01
N LYS A 106 -7.61 -2.98 12.26
CA LYS A 106 -6.83 -2.45 13.38
C LYS A 106 -5.34 -2.59 13.10
N THR A 107 -4.58 -1.52 13.29
CA THR A 107 -3.13 -1.53 13.05
C THR A 107 -2.42 -2.33 14.13
N ASN A 108 -1.67 -3.35 13.73
CA ASN A 108 -0.55 -3.87 14.52
C ASN A 108 0.67 -2.98 14.25
N VAL A 109 1.07 -2.19 15.24
CA VAL A 109 2.11 -1.15 15.08
C VAL A 109 3.45 -1.76 14.68
N ASP A 110 3.87 -2.86 15.30
CA ASP A 110 5.16 -3.49 15.03
C ASP A 110 5.21 -4.04 13.60
N SER A 111 4.22 -4.86 13.23
CA SER A 111 4.17 -5.46 11.90
C SER A 111 4.05 -4.40 10.80
N MET A 112 3.23 -3.36 11.00
CA MET A 112 3.10 -2.30 10.01
C MET A 112 4.35 -1.43 9.91
N THR A 113 5.06 -1.21 11.02
CA THR A 113 6.33 -0.48 11.01
C THR A 113 7.35 -1.19 10.14
N PHE A 114 7.51 -2.50 10.32
CA PHE A 114 8.42 -3.30 9.48
C PHE A 114 7.97 -3.32 8.01
N PHE A 115 6.68 -3.47 7.75
CA PHE A 115 6.16 -3.45 6.38
C PHE A 115 6.47 -2.12 5.67
N PHE A 116 6.21 -0.98 6.33
CA PHE A 116 6.52 0.33 5.75
C PHE A 116 8.01 0.57 5.60
N GLN A 117 8.83 0.20 6.59
CA GLN A 117 10.29 0.32 6.48
C GLN A 117 10.83 -0.48 5.29
N ASP A 118 10.40 -1.73 5.14
CA ASP A 118 10.77 -2.58 4.03
C ASP A 118 10.30 -1.99 2.69
N LEU A 119 9.06 -1.50 2.62
CA LEU A 119 8.53 -0.83 1.43
C LEU A 119 9.32 0.44 1.05
N LEU A 120 9.70 1.26 2.03
CA LEU A 120 10.44 2.50 1.81
C LEU A 120 11.88 2.26 1.37
N ILE A 121 12.54 1.21 1.89
CA ILE A 121 13.93 0.89 1.61
C ILE A 121 14.07 0.01 0.37
N ASN A 122 13.32 -1.09 0.31
CA ASN A 122 13.47 -2.13 -0.71
C ASN A 122 12.40 -2.03 -1.82
N GLY A 123 11.34 -1.25 -1.62
CA GLY A 123 10.21 -1.21 -2.54
C GLY A 123 9.29 -2.41 -2.37
N GLY A 124 8.58 -2.77 -3.45
CA GLY A 124 7.59 -3.86 -3.38
C GLY A 124 6.88 -4.09 -4.70
N GLN A 125 5.79 -4.83 -4.66
CA GLN A 125 4.96 -5.15 -5.82
C GLN A 125 3.50 -4.86 -5.53
N LEU A 126 2.90 -4.06 -6.40
CA LEU A 126 1.48 -3.77 -6.38
C LEU A 126 0.78 -4.67 -7.40
N HIS A 127 0.00 -5.62 -6.91
CA HIS A 127 -0.80 -6.53 -7.71
C HIS A 127 -2.22 -5.98 -7.80
N ILE A 128 -2.70 -5.71 -9.01
CA ILE A 128 -4.07 -5.27 -9.27
C ILE A 128 -4.66 -6.17 -10.36
N ASN A 129 -5.72 -6.88 -10.01
CA ASN A 129 -6.34 -7.92 -10.83
C ASN A 129 -5.29 -8.95 -11.30
N LYS A 130 -4.97 -8.97 -12.61
CA LYS A 130 -3.99 -9.88 -13.22
C LYS A 130 -2.66 -9.20 -13.55
N LYS A 131 -2.48 -7.93 -13.18
CA LYS A 131 -1.29 -7.14 -13.48
C LYS A 131 -0.47 -6.92 -12.21
N THR A 132 0.85 -6.93 -12.38
CA THR A 132 1.81 -6.61 -11.33
C THR A 132 2.61 -5.38 -11.73
N TYR A 133 2.72 -4.43 -10.82
CA TYR A 133 3.49 -3.20 -10.98
C TYR A 133 4.61 -3.17 -9.96
N GLN A 134 5.84 -2.99 -10.42
CA GLN A 134 7.01 -2.92 -9.55
C GLN A 134 7.12 -1.53 -8.93
N ILE A 135 7.15 -1.48 -7.60
CA ILE A 135 7.55 -0.30 -6.83
C ILE A 135 9.05 -0.41 -6.61
N LYS A 136 9.83 0.51 -7.19
CA LYS A 136 11.28 0.51 -7.04
C LYS A 136 11.66 1.13 -5.69
N GLY A 137 12.53 0.44 -4.96
CA GLY A 137 13.22 0.97 -3.80
C GLY A 137 14.62 1.49 -4.16
N PRO A 138 15.20 2.37 -3.33
CA PRO A 138 14.53 3.09 -2.24
C PRO A 138 13.54 4.12 -2.79
N ILE A 139 12.43 4.31 -2.08
CA ILE A 139 11.47 5.37 -2.40
C ILE A 139 12.17 6.74 -2.26
N ASP A 140 11.73 7.72 -3.05
CA ASP A 140 12.27 9.08 -3.02
C ASP A 140 12.43 9.62 -1.57
N SER A 141 13.57 10.24 -1.29
CA SER A 141 13.93 10.67 0.06
C SER A 141 12.94 11.67 0.65
N LYS A 142 12.36 12.56 -0.17
CA LYS A 142 11.34 13.50 0.29
C LYS A 142 10.12 12.74 0.81
N VAL A 143 9.61 11.79 0.03
CA VAL A 143 8.44 10.98 0.42
C VAL A 143 8.72 10.15 1.67
N ARG A 144 9.92 9.57 1.79
CA ARG A 144 10.33 8.83 3.00
C ARG A 144 10.36 9.72 4.24
N LEU A 145 10.95 10.91 4.15
CA LEU A 145 11.04 11.85 5.25
C LEU A 145 9.66 12.38 5.67
N GLU A 146 8.81 12.69 4.70
CA GLU A 146 7.42 13.11 4.93
C GLU A 146 6.63 12.03 5.68
N TYR A 147 6.73 10.77 5.26
CA TYR A 147 6.10 9.65 5.97
C TYR A 147 6.63 9.51 7.40
N LEU A 148 7.95 9.47 7.58
CA LEU A 148 8.59 9.28 8.89
C LEU A 148 8.20 10.41 9.84
N PHE A 149 8.27 11.66 9.39
CA PHE A 149 7.87 12.83 10.17
C PHE A 149 6.39 12.76 10.56
N CYS A 150 5.52 12.46 9.59
CA CYS A 150 4.08 12.31 9.85
C CYS A 150 3.80 11.25 10.93
N THR A 151 4.41 10.07 10.82
CA THR A 151 4.20 8.99 11.81
C THR A 151 4.84 9.29 13.16
N GLY A 152 6.00 9.95 13.20
CA GLY A 152 6.65 10.35 14.45
C GLY A 152 5.78 11.32 15.25
N GLU A 153 5.27 12.35 14.58
CA GLU A 153 4.33 13.32 15.16
C GLU A 153 3.01 12.67 15.54
N MET A 154 2.44 11.80 14.70
CA MET A 154 1.16 11.13 14.95
C MET A 154 1.10 10.44 16.31
N PHE A 155 2.20 9.83 16.79
CA PHE A 155 2.23 9.02 18.01
C PHE A 155 2.89 9.71 19.21
N LEU A 156 3.08 11.04 19.18
CA LEU A 156 3.62 11.74 20.34
C LEU A 156 2.69 11.62 21.57
N PRO A 157 3.24 11.36 22.79
CA PRO A 157 2.45 11.17 24.00
C PRO A 157 1.62 12.38 24.42
N ASN A 158 2.07 13.60 24.09
CA ASN A 158 1.40 14.86 24.44
C ASN A 158 0.00 15.02 23.83
N TYR A 159 -0.32 14.26 22.77
CA TYR A 159 -1.66 14.25 22.18
C TYR A 159 -2.67 13.36 22.91
N ASN A 160 -2.21 12.48 23.80
CA ASN A 160 -3.07 11.62 24.63
C ASN A 160 -3.47 12.27 25.98
N ILE A 161 -3.03 13.50 26.26
CA ILE A 161 -3.24 14.18 27.55
C ILE A 161 -4.56 14.99 27.60
N LYS A 162 -5.32 15.10 26.50
CA LYS A 162 -6.63 15.76 26.55
C LYS A 162 -7.72 14.76 26.93
N ASN A 163 -7.88 14.55 28.25
CA ASN A 163 -9.14 14.33 28.98
C ASN A 163 -8.78 14.20 30.48
N GLU A 164 -8.49 15.34 31.11
CA GLU A 164 -8.86 15.56 32.52
C GLU A 164 -10.30 16.07 32.57
#